data_AF-A0A956HW84-F1
#
_entry.id   AF-A0A956HW84-F1
#
_cell.length_a   1.000
_cell.length_b   1.000
_cell.length_c   1.000
_cell.angle_alpha   90.00
_cell.angle_beta   90.00
_cell.angle_gamma   90.00
#
_symmetry.space_group_name_H-M   'P 1'
#
loop_
_entity.id
_entity.type
_entity.pdbx_description
1 polymer ?
#
loop_
_entity_poly.entity_id
_entity_poly.type
_entity_poly.pdbx_seq_one_letter_code
_entity_poly.pdbx_strand_id
1 'polypeptide(L)'
;MSNQNHERHESNGPQELDALSNDALWQSTLSANATRRRAVARLLVHLALIEERRLHLVRGYSSLYDLCVRCLRMSEGQAHRSVSGAHAAKSFPLALEMIADGRLHLTGLSLIAKRLTAENHAQLLQEVAGKTKGDILIVLARWFPKPDVPRRARSFSTTTSTRAARVAAAKRATVACCVPHITISTHDKPTAASSSTRRSGAPDHRRTKQTRLKTRRTSATSSARRS
;
A
#
# COMPACT_ATOMS: atom_id res chain seq x y z
N MET A 1 33.59 14.91 8.53
CA MET A 1 32.77 14.68 7.33
C MET A 1 33.47 13.62 6.50
N SER A 2 33.18 12.34 6.75
CA SER A 2 33.82 11.23 6.03
C SER A 2 32.76 10.50 5.24
N ASN A 3 32.87 10.66 3.91
CA ASN A 3 32.12 9.98 2.87
C ASN A 3 32.75 8.58 2.67
N GLN A 4 31.98 7.52 2.94
CA GLN A 4 32.26 6.10 2.65
C GLN A 4 30.90 5.40 2.80
N ASN A 5 30.30 4.65 1.87
CA ASN A 5 30.76 3.97 0.67
C ASN A 5 29.61 3.94 -0.34
N HIS A 6 29.84 4.37 -1.59
CA HIS A 6 29.04 3.91 -2.71
C HIS A 6 29.66 2.58 -3.17
N GLU A 7 29.32 1.49 -2.48
CA GLU A 7 29.46 0.17 -3.07
C GLU A 7 28.43 0.11 -4.20
N ARG A 8 28.89 0.43 -5.41
CA ARG A 8 28.17 0.08 -6.63
C ARG A 8 28.09 -1.44 -6.59
N HIS A 9 26.93 -1.98 -6.24
CA HIS A 9 26.63 -3.36 -6.56
C HIS A 9 26.72 -3.45 -8.08
N GLU A 10 27.85 -3.98 -8.57
CA GLU A 10 27.99 -4.44 -9.93
C GLU A 10 26.89 -5.50 -10.12
N SER A 11 25.80 -5.07 -10.74
CA SER A 11 24.77 -5.96 -11.21
C SER A 11 25.39 -6.71 -12.37
N ASN A 12 25.94 -7.90 -12.10
CA ASN A 12 26.37 -8.85 -13.11
C ASN A 12 25.31 -8.93 -14.21
N GLY A 13 25.70 -8.57 -15.43
CA GLY A 13 24.78 -8.45 -16.55
C GLY A 13 24.16 -9.81 -16.93
N PRO A 14 23.07 -9.83 -17.73
CA PRO A 14 22.44 -11.08 -18.16
C PRO A 14 23.43 -12.05 -18.83
N GLN A 15 24.47 -11.52 -19.50
CA GLN A 15 25.52 -12.30 -20.17
C GLN A 15 26.38 -13.16 -19.21
N GLU A 16 26.48 -12.77 -17.94
CA GLU A 16 27.25 -13.53 -16.94
C GLU A 16 26.42 -14.67 -16.34
N LEU A 17 25.09 -14.57 -16.39
CA LEU A 17 24.18 -15.63 -16.00
C LEU A 17 24.15 -16.77 -17.04
N ASP A 18 24.33 -16.43 -18.32
CA ASP A 18 24.36 -17.40 -19.43
C ASP A 18 25.55 -18.38 -19.35
N ALA A 19 26.62 -17.99 -18.64
CA ALA A 19 27.82 -18.81 -18.45
C ALA A 19 27.74 -19.76 -17.22
N LEU A 20 26.69 -19.66 -16.40
CA LEU A 20 26.55 -20.46 -15.18
C LEU A 20 26.04 -21.87 -15.49
N SER A 21 26.57 -22.86 -14.78
CA SER A 21 25.95 -24.19 -14.67
C SER A 21 24.56 -24.09 -14.02
N ASN A 22 23.66 -25.03 -14.32
CA ASN A 22 22.32 -25.12 -13.72
C ASN A 22 22.36 -25.07 -12.18
N ASP A 23 23.30 -25.78 -11.56
CA ASP A 23 23.46 -25.77 -10.10
C ASP A 23 23.95 -24.42 -9.58
N ALA A 24 24.87 -23.78 -10.32
CA ALA A 24 25.37 -22.46 -9.96
C ALA A 24 24.29 -21.39 -10.09
N LEU A 25 23.45 -21.46 -11.14
CA LEU A 25 22.29 -20.59 -11.33
C LEU A 25 21.26 -20.79 -10.21
N TRP A 26 20.99 -22.04 -9.80
CA TRP A 26 20.11 -22.36 -8.69
C TRP A 26 20.61 -21.74 -7.37
N GLN A 27 21.88 -21.96 -7.01
CA GLN A 27 22.47 -21.39 -5.80
C GLN A 27 22.52 -19.86 -5.83
N SER A 28 22.85 -19.27 -6.98
CA SER A 28 22.82 -17.82 -7.19
C SER A 28 21.42 -17.26 -6.96
N THR A 29 20.39 -17.94 -7.47
CA THR A 29 18.97 -17.55 -7.28
C THR A 29 18.57 -17.60 -5.80
N LEU A 30 18.97 -18.65 -5.07
CA LEU A 30 18.71 -18.76 -3.62
C LEU A 30 19.39 -17.63 -2.84
N SER A 31 20.65 -17.33 -3.17
CA SER A 31 21.43 -16.25 -2.56
C SER A 31 20.83 -14.86 -2.85
N ALA A 32 20.45 -14.60 -4.11
CA ALA A 32 19.79 -13.37 -4.52
C ALA A 32 18.46 -13.18 -3.77
N ASN A 33 17.67 -14.25 -3.63
CA ASN A 33 16.41 -14.18 -2.90
C ASN A 33 16.63 -13.97 -1.38
N ALA A 34 17.66 -14.59 -0.78
CA ALA A 34 18.02 -14.33 0.62
C ALA A 34 18.45 -12.88 0.86
N THR A 35 19.25 -12.32 -0.07
CA THR A 35 19.64 -10.91 -0.05
C THR A 35 18.43 -9.99 -0.18
N ARG A 36 17.50 -10.31 -1.09
CA ARG A 36 16.24 -9.59 -1.25
C ARG A 36 15.41 -9.59 0.04
N ARG A 37 15.29 -10.73 0.72
CA ARG A 37 14.55 -10.84 2.00
C ARG A 37 15.16 -9.98 3.10
N ARG A 38 16.48 -10.02 3.27
CA ARG A 38 17.22 -9.16 4.20
C ARG A 38 17.05 -7.67 3.87
N ALA A 39 17.07 -7.31 2.58
CA ALA A 39 16.82 -5.94 2.14
C ALA A 39 15.40 -5.47 2.47
N VAL A 40 14.39 -6.33 2.30
CA VAL A 40 13.01 -6.03 2.70
C VAL A 40 12.91 -5.80 4.20
N ALA A 41 13.51 -6.66 5.03
CA ALA A 41 13.51 -6.47 6.49
C ALA A 41 14.13 -5.12 6.89
N ARG A 42 15.29 -4.75 6.33
CA ARG A 42 15.92 -3.44 6.55
C ARG A 42 15.02 -2.28 6.11
N LEU A 43 14.37 -2.40 4.95
CA LEU A 43 13.45 -1.40 4.44
C LEU A 43 12.28 -1.16 5.41
N LEU A 44 11.70 -2.21 5.99
CA LEU A 44 10.61 -2.06 6.97
C LEU A 44 11.07 -1.28 8.21
N VAL A 45 12.28 -1.54 8.71
CA VAL A 45 12.87 -0.78 9.82
C VAL A 45 13.04 0.69 9.45
N HIS A 46 13.55 0.98 8.25
CA HIS A 46 13.72 2.37 7.79
C HIS A 46 12.39 3.10 7.66
N LEU A 47 11.36 2.43 7.11
CA LEU A 47 10.02 3.00 7.01
C LEU A 47 9.43 3.31 8.39
N ALA A 48 9.58 2.41 9.36
CA ALA A 48 9.14 2.63 10.73
C ALA A 48 9.82 3.85 11.38
N LEU A 49 11.13 4.00 11.20
CA LEU A 49 11.90 5.14 11.70
C LEU A 49 11.57 6.46 10.99
N ILE A 50 11.34 6.42 9.67
CA ILE A 50 10.89 7.57 8.87
C ILE A 50 9.54 8.09 9.37
N GLU A 51 8.63 7.19 9.73
CA GLU A 51 7.32 7.55 10.26
C GLU A 51 7.41 8.11 11.68
N GLU A 52 8.17 7.44 12.55
CA GLU A 52 8.40 7.88 13.92
C GLU A 52 9.01 9.29 13.98
N ARG A 53 9.99 9.56 13.14
CA ARG A 53 10.63 10.88 13.01
C ARG A 53 9.85 11.86 12.13
N ARG A 54 8.71 11.45 11.58
CA ARG A 54 7.87 12.23 10.65
C ARG A 54 8.65 12.80 9.46
N LEU A 55 9.69 12.11 9.00
CA LEU A 55 10.55 12.58 7.89
C LEU A 55 9.77 12.68 6.57
N HIS A 56 8.75 11.85 6.38
CA HIS A 56 7.86 11.93 5.22
C HIS A 56 7.13 13.29 5.15
N LEU A 57 6.70 13.85 6.29
CA LEU A 57 6.07 15.17 6.34
C LEU A 57 7.07 16.29 6.02
N VAL A 58 8.29 16.20 6.57
CA VAL A 58 9.37 17.17 6.29
C VAL A 58 9.74 17.18 4.80
N ARG A 59 9.57 16.05 4.11
CA ARG A 59 9.81 15.90 2.67
C ARG A 59 8.58 16.18 1.81
N GLY A 60 7.46 16.62 2.39
CA GLY A 60 6.27 17.05 1.66
C GLY A 60 5.31 15.94 1.23
N TYR A 61 5.42 14.74 1.81
CA TYR A 61 4.47 13.65 1.58
C TYR A 61 3.37 13.66 2.63
N SER A 62 2.12 13.40 2.22
CA SER A 62 0.95 13.49 3.11
C SER A 62 0.85 12.34 4.12
N SER A 63 1.53 11.22 3.84
CA SER A 63 1.59 10.03 4.69
C SER A 63 2.81 9.17 4.34
N LEU A 64 3.12 8.18 5.18
CA LEU A 64 4.15 7.18 4.85
C LEU A 64 3.79 6.39 3.57
N TYR A 65 2.50 6.14 3.34
CA TYR A 65 2.00 5.50 2.11
C TYR A 65 2.29 6.37 0.87
N ASP A 66 2.00 7.68 0.94
CA ASP A 66 2.26 8.64 -0.14
C ASP A 66 3.76 8.70 -0.50
N LEU A 67 4.63 8.68 0.52
CA LEU A 67 6.08 8.54 0.32
C LEU A 67 6.43 7.25 -0.44
N CYS A 68 5.87 6.10 -0.03
CA CYS A 68 6.17 4.81 -0.66
C CYS A 68 5.77 4.77 -2.14
N VAL A 69 4.60 5.31 -2.48
CA VAL A 69 4.10 5.34 -3.86
C VAL A 69 4.87 6.35 -4.71
N ARG A 70 5.01 7.60 -4.25
CA ARG A 70 5.54 8.69 -5.08
C ARG A 70 7.07 8.77 -5.08
N CYS A 71 7.71 8.55 -3.94
CA CYS A 71 9.18 8.61 -3.82
C CYS A 71 9.83 7.27 -4.14
N LEU A 72 9.36 6.20 -3.50
CA LEU A 72 9.95 4.86 -3.64
C LEU A 72 9.41 4.08 -4.84
N ARG A 73 8.47 4.66 -5.59
CA ARG A 73 7.89 4.10 -6.83
C ARG A 73 7.31 2.69 -6.64
N MET A 74 6.79 2.41 -5.46
CA MET A 74 6.11 1.14 -5.18
C MET A 74 4.72 1.14 -5.81
N SER A 75 4.26 -0.03 -6.24
CA SER A 75 2.83 -0.21 -6.52
C SER A 75 2.01 0.01 -5.24
N GLU A 76 0.75 0.41 -5.38
CA GLU A 76 -0.15 0.65 -4.24
C GLU A 76 -0.24 -0.55 -3.29
N GLY A 77 -0.35 -1.76 -3.85
CA GLY A 77 -0.39 -3.00 -3.07
C GLY A 77 0.93 -3.29 -2.33
N GLN A 78 2.08 -2.97 -2.94
CA GLN A 78 3.38 -3.08 -2.29
C GLN A 78 3.53 -2.03 -1.19
N ALA A 79 3.11 -0.79 -1.42
CA ALA A 79 3.13 0.29 -0.44
C ALA A 79 2.26 -0.09 0.78
N HIS A 80 1.03 -0.56 0.57
CA HIS A 80 0.15 -0.99 1.66
C HIS A 80 0.78 -2.08 2.52
N ARG A 81 1.36 -3.12 1.90
CA ARG A 81 2.02 -4.21 2.64
C ARG A 81 3.28 -3.73 3.37
N SER A 82 4.05 -2.83 2.76
CA SER A 82 5.28 -2.30 3.35
C SER A 82 4.97 -1.41 4.56
N VAL A 83 3.96 -0.55 4.46
CA VAL A 83 3.49 0.27 5.59
C VAL A 83 2.95 -0.60 6.72
N SER A 84 2.06 -1.56 6.40
CA SER A 84 1.52 -2.51 7.39
C SER A 84 2.64 -3.33 8.06
N GLY A 85 3.63 -3.75 7.28
CA GLY A 85 4.80 -4.47 7.76
C GLY A 85 5.71 -3.61 8.64
N ALA A 86 5.92 -2.34 8.30
CA ALA A 86 6.71 -1.40 9.09
C ALA A 86 6.05 -1.15 10.46
N HIS A 87 4.73 -0.98 10.49
CA HIS A 87 3.96 -0.85 11.74
C HIS A 87 4.09 -2.10 12.61
N ALA A 88 3.91 -3.29 12.03
CA ALA A 88 4.04 -4.55 12.76
C ALA A 88 5.48 -4.79 13.25
N ALA A 89 6.47 -4.47 12.43
CA ALA A 89 7.90 -4.60 12.76
C ALA A 89 8.32 -3.71 13.93
N LYS A 90 7.71 -2.52 14.09
CA LYS A 90 7.97 -1.63 15.22
C LYS A 90 7.58 -2.28 16.55
N SER A 91 6.43 -2.97 16.58
CA SER A 91 5.91 -3.60 17.80
C SER A 91 6.44 -5.01 18.03
N PHE A 92 6.80 -5.73 16.97
CA PHE A 92 7.18 -7.14 17.02
C PHE A 92 8.47 -7.40 16.23
N PRO A 93 9.66 -7.12 16.82
CA PRO A 93 10.94 -7.30 16.15
C PRO A 93 11.20 -8.73 15.64
N LEU A 94 10.67 -9.75 16.32
CA LEU A 94 10.76 -11.16 15.89
C LEU A 94 10.23 -11.37 14.45
N ALA A 95 9.22 -10.61 14.02
CA ALA A 95 8.71 -10.70 12.66
C ALA A 95 9.74 -10.27 11.60
N LEU A 96 10.66 -9.36 11.93
CA LEU A 96 11.74 -8.93 11.02
C LEU A 96 12.78 -10.03 10.83
N GLU A 97 13.16 -10.72 11.91
CA GLU A 97 14.08 -11.85 11.85
C GLU A 97 13.49 -12.96 10.98
N MET A 98 12.21 -13.30 11.19
CA MET A 98 11.53 -14.30 10.37
C MET A 98 11.44 -13.90 8.89
N ILE A 99 11.30 -12.60 8.58
CA ILE A 99 11.36 -12.12 7.20
C ILE A 99 12.75 -12.27 6.61
N ALA A 100 13.79 -11.89 7.36
CA ALA A 100 15.18 -11.97 6.93
C ALA A 100 15.58 -13.42 6.62
N ASP A 101 15.20 -14.36 7.50
CA ASP A 101 15.45 -15.79 7.34
C ASP A 101 14.64 -16.38 6.17
N GLY A 102 13.45 -15.85 5.93
CA GLY A 102 12.49 -16.38 4.97
C GLY A 102 11.44 -17.33 5.55
N ARG A 103 11.34 -17.39 6.88
CA ARG A 103 10.26 -18.08 7.59
C ARG A 103 8.93 -17.33 7.46
N LEU A 104 8.94 -16.03 7.17
CA LEU A 104 7.73 -15.24 6.94
C LEU A 104 7.91 -14.35 5.71
N HIS A 105 6.91 -14.26 4.84
CA HIS A 105 6.93 -13.34 3.71
C HIS A 105 6.13 -12.06 4.02
N LEU A 106 6.49 -10.91 3.41
CA LEU A 106 5.87 -9.60 3.68
C LEU A 106 4.33 -9.59 3.56
N THR A 107 3.78 -10.30 2.58
CA THR A 107 2.32 -10.45 2.43
C THR A 107 1.66 -11.11 3.64
N GLY A 108 2.35 -12.06 4.26
CA GLY A 108 1.88 -12.83 5.41
C GLY A 108 1.88 -11.94 6.65
N LEU A 109 2.98 -11.22 6.87
CA LEU A 109 3.05 -10.19 7.91
C LEU A 109 1.92 -9.17 7.77
N SER A 110 1.68 -8.65 6.56
CA SER A 110 0.59 -7.69 6.32
C SER A 110 -0.80 -8.25 6.60
N LEU A 111 -1.03 -9.57 6.46
CA LEU A 111 -2.31 -10.21 6.78
C LEU A 111 -2.52 -10.35 8.28
N ILE A 112 -1.46 -10.74 9.01
CA ILE A 112 -1.55 -10.97 10.47
C ILE A 112 -1.39 -9.68 11.28
N ALA A 113 -0.82 -8.61 10.71
CA ALA A 113 -0.45 -7.38 11.42
C ALA A 113 -1.56 -6.80 12.30
N LYS A 114 -2.82 -6.78 11.81
CA LYS A 114 -3.98 -6.23 12.55
C LYS A 114 -4.46 -7.12 13.71
N ARG A 115 -3.97 -8.36 13.80
CA ARG A 115 -4.36 -9.36 14.79
C ARG A 115 -3.23 -9.70 15.76
N LEU A 116 -2.02 -9.19 15.54
CA LEU A 116 -0.90 -9.36 16.45
C LEU A 116 -1.09 -8.50 17.69
N THR A 117 -0.96 -9.12 18.86
CA THR A 117 -1.00 -8.49 20.18
C THR A 117 0.21 -8.93 21.01
N ALA A 118 0.50 -8.23 22.10
CA ALA A 118 1.62 -8.57 22.99
C ALA A 118 1.50 -9.99 23.58
N GLU A 119 0.30 -10.54 23.67
CA GLU A 119 0.03 -11.86 24.25
C GLU A 119 0.13 -12.98 23.21
N ASN A 120 -0.28 -12.71 21.95
CA ASN A 120 -0.42 -13.76 20.94
C ASN A 120 0.73 -13.83 19.91
N HIS A 121 1.56 -12.78 19.84
CA HIS A 121 2.47 -12.60 18.71
C HIS A 121 3.43 -13.76 18.51
N ALA A 122 4.06 -14.26 19.59
CA ALA A 122 5.05 -15.32 19.50
C ALA A 122 4.44 -16.63 18.95
N GLN A 123 3.29 -17.05 19.51
CA GLN A 123 2.61 -18.27 19.11
C GLN A 123 2.05 -18.15 17.68
N LEU A 124 1.41 -17.03 17.34
CA LEU A 124 0.87 -16.83 16.00
C LEU A 124 1.99 -16.76 14.95
N LEU A 125 3.08 -16.06 15.23
CA LEU A 125 4.26 -15.98 14.35
C LEU A 125 4.86 -17.36 14.11
N GLN A 126 5.08 -18.14 15.17
CA GLN A 126 5.58 -19.51 15.04
C GLN A 126 4.64 -20.37 14.19
N GLU A 127 3.33 -20.22 14.35
CA GLU A 127 2.37 -21.02 13.61
C GLU A 127 2.30 -20.65 12.12
N VAL A 128 2.56 -19.40 11.76
CA VAL A 128 2.59 -18.96 10.34
C VAL A 128 3.95 -19.14 9.68
N ALA A 129 4.96 -19.61 10.42
CA ALA A 129 6.30 -19.85 9.89
C ALA A 129 6.27 -20.87 8.74
N GLY A 130 6.88 -20.53 7.60
CA GLY A 130 7.00 -21.39 6.42
C GLY A 130 5.69 -21.60 5.64
N LYS A 131 4.57 -21.01 6.07
CA LYS A 131 3.26 -21.22 5.45
C LYS A 131 3.05 -20.35 4.22
N THR A 132 2.27 -20.85 3.26
CA THR A 132 1.83 -20.05 2.11
C THR A 132 0.79 -19.02 2.54
N LYS A 133 0.49 -18.04 1.68
CA LYS A 133 -0.62 -17.08 1.91
C LYS A 133 -1.95 -17.81 2.20
N GLY A 134 -2.26 -18.88 1.47
CA GLY A 134 -3.50 -19.64 1.64
C GLY A 134 -3.56 -20.28 3.03
N ASP A 135 -2.49 -20.94 3.42
CA ASP A 135 -2.38 -21.58 4.74
C ASP A 135 -2.44 -20.56 5.88
N ILE A 136 -1.82 -19.39 5.73
CA ILE A 136 -1.92 -18.29 6.71
C ILE A 136 -3.38 -17.84 6.88
N LEU A 137 -4.16 -17.77 5.80
CA LEU A 137 -5.58 -17.42 5.89
C LEU A 137 -6.38 -18.51 6.63
N ILE A 138 -6.04 -19.79 6.46
CA ILE A 138 -6.65 -20.90 7.21
C ILE A 138 -6.32 -20.79 8.70
N VAL A 139 -5.05 -20.52 9.04
CA VAL A 139 -4.61 -20.27 10.42
C VAL A 139 -5.41 -19.12 11.03
N LEU A 140 -5.49 -17.98 10.32
CA LEU A 140 -6.24 -16.82 10.79
C LEU A 140 -7.73 -17.11 10.98
N ALA A 141 -8.35 -17.89 10.09
CA ALA A 141 -9.76 -18.27 10.22
C ALA A 141 -10.01 -19.15 11.45
N ARG A 142 -9.05 -20.02 11.80
CA ARG A 142 -9.12 -20.85 13.01
C ARG A 142 -8.97 -20.04 14.29
N TRP A 143 -8.02 -19.10 14.32
CA TRP A 143 -7.78 -18.24 15.48
C TRP A 143 -8.86 -17.18 15.69
N PHE A 144 -9.37 -16.63 14.60
CA PHE A 144 -10.33 -15.53 14.60
C PHE A 144 -11.54 -15.90 13.73
N PRO A 145 -12.37 -16.85 14.18
CA PRO A 145 -13.57 -17.24 13.45
C PRO A 145 -14.48 -16.03 13.28
N LYS A 146 -14.95 -15.80 12.05
CA LYS A 146 -15.95 -14.75 11.80
C LYS A 146 -17.29 -15.25 12.36
N PRO A 147 -18.05 -14.39 13.07
CA PRO A 147 -19.40 -14.74 13.47
C PRO A 147 -20.23 -15.03 12.21
N ASP A 148 -21.03 -16.09 12.28
CA ASP A 148 -21.85 -16.52 11.16
C ASP A 148 -22.85 -15.40 10.83
N VAL A 149 -22.74 -14.80 9.65
CA VAL A 149 -23.66 -13.75 9.23
C VAL A 149 -24.95 -14.42 8.80
N PRO A 150 -26.13 -14.06 9.37
CA PRO A 150 -27.37 -14.67 8.99
C PRO A 150 -27.56 -14.52 7.48
N ARG A 151 -27.73 -15.65 6.80
CA ARG A 151 -27.95 -15.71 5.36
C ARG A 151 -29.21 -14.90 5.05
N ARG A 152 -29.04 -13.66 4.57
CA ARG A 152 -30.15 -12.89 4.03
C ARG A 152 -30.65 -13.65 2.81
N ALA A 153 -31.78 -14.35 2.97
CA ALA A 153 -32.48 -14.97 1.86
C ALA A 153 -32.89 -13.83 0.92
N ARG A 154 -32.16 -13.70 -0.19
CA ARG A 154 -32.56 -12.81 -1.28
C ARG A 154 -33.81 -13.45 -1.87
N SER A 155 -34.97 -12.86 -1.55
CA SER A 155 -36.22 -13.18 -2.25
C SER A 155 -35.98 -12.92 -3.72
N PHE A 156 -35.96 -13.98 -4.52
CA PHE A 156 -36.12 -13.85 -5.96
C PHE A 156 -37.61 -13.72 -6.19
N SER A 157 -38.08 -12.53 -6.55
CA SER A 157 -39.40 -12.41 -7.15
C SER A 157 -39.39 -13.27 -8.41
N THR A 158 -40.18 -14.35 -8.43
CA THR A 158 -40.52 -15.05 -9.66
C THR A 158 -41.31 -14.09 -10.52
N THR A 159 -40.63 -13.33 -11.37
CA THR A 159 -41.31 -12.65 -12.47
C THR A 159 -41.78 -13.76 -13.40
N THR A 160 -43.04 -14.17 -13.24
CA THR A 160 -43.74 -14.97 -14.23
C THR A 160 -43.67 -14.21 -15.54
N SER A 161 -42.74 -14.63 -16.40
CA SER A 161 -42.57 -14.11 -17.74
C SER A 161 -43.90 -14.24 -18.46
N THR A 162 -44.62 -13.13 -18.62
CA THR A 162 -45.84 -13.00 -19.42
C THR A 162 -45.49 -13.09 -20.92
N ARG A 163 -44.84 -14.17 -21.35
CA ARG A 163 -44.59 -14.48 -22.77
C ARG A 163 -45.76 -15.24 -23.39
N ALA A 164 -46.82 -15.51 -22.64
CA ALA A 164 -48.05 -16.11 -23.16
C ALA A 164 -49.07 -15.07 -23.69
N ALA A 165 -48.94 -13.78 -23.37
CA ALA A 165 -49.93 -12.77 -23.74
C ALA A 165 -49.62 -11.96 -25.02
N ARG A 166 -48.49 -12.20 -25.70
CA ARG A 166 -48.09 -11.43 -26.92
C ARG A 166 -48.33 -12.13 -28.26
N VAL A 167 -48.87 -13.34 -28.30
CA VAL A 167 -49.06 -14.08 -29.58
C VAL A 167 -50.41 -13.74 -30.26
N ALA A 168 -51.32 -13.02 -29.61
CA ALA A 168 -52.67 -12.78 -30.14
C ALA A 168 -52.90 -11.39 -30.78
N ALA A 169 -51.88 -10.56 -30.97
CA ALA A 169 -52.01 -9.25 -31.62
C ALA A 169 -51.33 -9.22 -32.99
N ALA A 170 -51.97 -9.93 -33.92
CA ALA A 170 -52.16 -9.57 -35.33
C ALA A 170 -51.08 -8.76 -36.09
N LYS A 171 -50.44 -9.46 -37.02
CA LYS A 171 -50.55 -9.22 -38.48
C LYS A 171 -50.98 -7.80 -38.92
N ARG A 172 -50.01 -6.99 -39.38
CA ARG A 172 -50.05 -6.22 -40.65
C ARG A 172 -48.87 -5.23 -40.69
N ALA A 173 -47.89 -5.50 -41.55
CA ALA A 173 -47.15 -4.52 -42.34
C ALA A 173 -45.93 -5.22 -42.96
N THR A 174 -46.09 -5.64 -44.22
CA THR A 174 -44.96 -5.82 -45.14
C THR A 174 -44.49 -4.42 -45.54
N VAL A 175 -43.16 -4.19 -45.61
CA VAL A 175 -42.45 -3.51 -46.72
C VAL A 175 -41.00 -3.20 -46.32
N ALA A 176 -40.11 -3.51 -47.28
CA ALA A 176 -38.77 -2.98 -47.55
C ALA A 176 -37.65 -3.19 -46.51
N CYS A 177 -36.79 -4.16 -46.82
CA CYS A 177 -35.41 -4.20 -46.35
C CYS A 177 -34.60 -3.15 -47.12
N CYS A 178 -34.21 -2.06 -46.46
CA CYS A 178 -33.11 -1.19 -46.89
C CYS A 178 -32.09 -1.16 -45.76
N VAL A 179 -30.90 -1.67 -46.07
CA VAL A 179 -29.76 -1.77 -45.14
C VAL A 179 -29.09 -0.40 -45.05
N PRO A 180 -28.98 0.24 -43.87
CA PRO A 180 -28.15 1.42 -43.76
C PRO A 180 -26.69 0.99 -43.63
N HIS A 181 -25.88 1.41 -44.61
CA HIS A 181 -24.44 1.42 -44.52
C HIS A 181 -24.01 2.41 -43.42
N ILE A 182 -23.13 1.98 -42.52
CA ILE A 182 -22.51 2.85 -41.51
C ILE A 182 -21.51 3.74 -42.25
N THR A 183 -21.79 5.04 -42.29
CA THR A 183 -20.83 6.04 -42.77
C THR A 183 -20.19 6.71 -41.56
N ILE A 184 -18.90 6.46 -41.35
CA ILE A 184 -18.09 7.15 -40.34
C ILE A 184 -17.70 8.50 -40.94
N SER A 185 -18.35 9.57 -40.47
CA SER A 185 -17.94 10.95 -40.80
C SER A 185 -16.88 11.41 -39.80
N THR A 186 -15.68 11.60 -40.31
CA THR A 186 -14.62 12.41 -39.69
C THR A 186 -14.75 13.83 -40.24
N HIS A 187 -14.87 14.84 -39.37
CA HIS A 187 -14.11 16.07 -39.52
C HIS A 187 -14.20 17.02 -38.31
N ASP A 188 -13.17 17.85 -38.26
CA ASP A 188 -12.69 18.77 -37.24
C ASP A 188 -13.60 19.95 -36.84
N LYS A 189 -13.34 20.40 -35.59
CA LYS A 189 -13.15 21.78 -35.05
C LYS A 189 -13.29 23.00 -36.00
N PRO A 190 -13.26 24.26 -35.47
CA PRO A 190 -13.67 24.85 -34.18
C PRO A 190 -14.48 26.17 -34.36
N THR A 191 -15.13 26.72 -33.33
CA THR A 191 -15.23 28.21 -33.17
C THR A 191 -15.72 28.65 -31.78
N ALA A 192 -15.27 29.85 -31.40
CA ALA A 192 -15.34 30.49 -30.09
C ALA A 192 -16.58 31.37 -29.89
N ALA A 193 -16.95 31.61 -28.61
CA ALA A 193 -17.52 32.84 -28.01
C ALA A 193 -17.92 32.50 -26.55
N SER A 194 -17.28 32.98 -25.48
CA SER A 194 -17.26 34.33 -24.91
C SER A 194 -18.61 34.80 -24.32
N SER A 195 -18.71 34.80 -22.98
CA SER A 195 -19.17 35.90 -22.09
C SER A 195 -19.74 35.31 -20.77
N SER A 196 -19.06 35.55 -19.63
CA SER A 196 -19.39 36.56 -18.60
C SER A 196 -20.69 36.23 -17.84
N THR A 197 -20.73 36.02 -16.52
CA THR A 197 -20.54 36.95 -15.40
C THR A 197 -21.01 36.15 -14.15
N ARG A 198 -20.35 36.06 -13.00
CA ARG A 198 -20.42 37.01 -11.86
C ARG A 198 -19.60 36.45 -10.68
N ARG A 199 -18.70 37.30 -10.14
CA ARG A 199 -18.51 37.67 -8.70
C ARG A 199 -19.20 36.77 -7.65
N SER A 200 -18.67 36.48 -6.45
CA SER A 200 -17.62 37.11 -5.63
C SER A 200 -17.58 36.38 -4.27
N GLY A 201 -16.41 36.28 -3.61
CA GLY A 201 -16.32 35.94 -2.19
C GLY A 201 -14.88 35.63 -1.74
N ALA A 202 -14.17 36.65 -1.25
CA ALA A 202 -12.81 36.58 -0.70
C ALA A 202 -12.75 35.96 0.70
N PRO A 203 -11.60 35.45 1.17
CA PRO A 203 -11.32 35.32 2.60
C PRO A 203 -10.48 36.49 3.13
N ASP A 204 -10.98 37.06 4.22
CA ASP A 204 -10.41 38.11 5.06
C ASP A 204 -9.10 37.66 5.74
N HIS A 205 -8.09 38.54 5.75
CA HIS A 205 -6.80 38.34 6.42
C HIS A 205 -6.69 39.32 7.58
N ARG A 206 -7.25 38.98 8.74
CA ARG A 206 -7.12 39.82 9.94
C ARG A 206 -5.99 39.35 10.87
N ARG A 207 -4.95 40.17 10.83
CA ARG A 207 -3.80 40.31 11.74
C ARG A 207 -4.20 40.61 13.19
N THR A 208 -3.72 39.83 14.16
CA THR A 208 -3.44 40.22 15.56
C THR A 208 -2.56 39.14 16.20
N LYS A 209 -1.64 39.34 17.15
CA LYS A 209 -0.89 40.47 17.73
C LYS A 209 0.26 39.78 18.48
N GLN A 210 1.41 40.44 18.55
CA GLN A 210 2.52 40.06 19.41
C GLN A 210 2.08 40.10 20.89
N THR A 211 2.47 39.09 21.66
CA THR A 211 2.69 39.25 23.10
C THR A 211 4.03 38.64 23.48
N ARG A 212 4.92 39.56 23.83
CA ARG A 212 6.23 39.39 24.44
C ARG A 212 5.99 39.05 25.92
N LEU A 213 6.44 37.89 26.40
CA LEU A 213 6.79 37.73 27.81
C LEU A 213 8.26 37.32 27.93
N LYS A 214 8.97 38.16 28.68
CA LYS A 214 10.38 38.13 28.99
C LYS A 214 10.44 37.98 30.51
N THR A 215 10.92 36.86 31.01
CA THR A 215 11.28 36.67 32.43
C THR A 215 12.45 35.69 32.46
N ARG A 216 13.66 36.26 32.41
CA ARG A 216 14.60 36.44 33.54
C ARG A 216 15.43 35.18 33.80
N ARG A 217 16.66 35.26 33.28
CA ARG A 217 17.87 34.67 33.84
C ARG A 217 17.89 34.86 35.37
N THR A 218 18.13 33.80 36.10
CA THR A 218 18.82 33.84 37.39
C THR A 218 20.07 32.99 37.25
N SER A 219 21.19 33.70 37.20
CA SER A 219 22.55 33.21 37.34
C SER A 219 22.89 32.93 38.81
N ALA A 220 23.93 32.10 38.97
CA ALA A 220 24.80 31.98 40.14
C ALA A 220 24.24 31.11 41.28
N THR A 221 25.00 30.31 42.02
CA THR A 221 26.46 30.29 42.26
C THR A 221 26.79 28.98 42.98
N SER A 222 28.08 28.62 43.02
CA SER A 222 28.74 28.01 44.20
C SER A 222 28.49 26.50 44.40
N SER A 223 29.45 25.63 44.70
CA SER A 223 30.90 25.73 44.94
C SER A 223 31.37 24.31 45.27
N ALA A 224 32.67 24.07 45.07
CA ALA A 224 33.51 23.20 45.90
C ALA A 224 33.24 21.67 45.86
N ARG A 225 34.22 20.76 46.03
CA ARG A 225 35.67 20.77 46.26
C ARG A 225 36.02 19.32 46.66
N ARG A 226 37.23 18.84 46.33
CA ARG A 226 37.94 17.66 46.91
C ARG A 226 37.34 16.29 46.55
N SER A 227 38.10 15.23 46.28
CA SER A 227 39.54 14.93 46.35
C SER A 227 39.88 13.95 45.24
#